data_AF-B5VL58-F1
#
_entry.id   AF-B5VL58-F1
#
_cell.length_a   1.000
_cell.length_b   1.000
_cell.length_c   1.000
_cell.angle_alpha   90.00
_cell.angle_beta   90.00
_cell.angle_gamma   90.00
#
_symmetry.space_group_name_H-M   'P 1'
#
loop_
_entity.id
_entity.type
_entity.pdbx_description
1 polymer ?
#
loop_
_entity_poly.entity_id
_entity_poly.type
_entity_poly.pdbx_seq_one_letter_code
_entity_poly.pdbx_strand_id
1 'polypeptide(L)'
;MAVQQRKKKEGRKSDKNAPSVPQVDASLDKPLDIDAPPTIYSVNLKPEYGTAALNLSADFIRQEQALANKYLFFHPVILVVLTIGLLIYLTPRIVFPIRNTGSVAGWFYQLARINKKVVLSGLVFTAIGASFLFTLLSRVSDSYFKSKINQLVGSKGEKVFGINLNDLVARHETKDPVVNNTHIIVYRETPIALISLAPNMTLSTDENLVMSVTTVGCRRVYVKSGIIEDLIDWAMLHSKNIRSSGKYGETMKLLIDVYSFDSTLKEILKKKGFTYIQSIRVSENRLLGGLFGVKKELWGLQFHFKAEHKD
;
A
#
# COMPACT_ATOMS: atom_id res chain seq x y z
N MET A 1 -13.82 -37.78 7.29
CA MET A 1 -15.19 -38.12 6.85
C MET A 1 -15.93 -36.84 6.47
N ALA A 2 -16.74 -36.89 5.39
CA ALA A 2 -17.53 -35.83 4.76
C ALA A 2 -16.74 -34.72 4.01
N VAL A 3 -16.40 -35.03 2.76
CA VAL A 3 -16.02 -34.07 1.72
C VAL A 3 -17.21 -33.19 1.38
N GLN A 4 -17.25 -31.96 1.88
CA GLN A 4 -18.12 -30.92 1.30
C GLN A 4 -17.38 -30.28 0.12
N GLN A 5 -17.60 -30.86 -1.07
CA GLN A 5 -17.29 -30.21 -2.34
C GLN A 5 -18.01 -28.85 -2.38
N ARG A 6 -17.25 -27.76 -2.30
CA ARG A 6 -17.75 -26.43 -2.67
C ARG A 6 -18.20 -26.49 -4.12
N LYS A 7 -19.51 -26.54 -4.35
CA LYS A 7 -20.11 -26.29 -5.66
C LYS A 7 -19.58 -24.94 -6.15
N LYS A 8 -18.82 -25.00 -7.24
CA LYS A 8 -18.48 -23.86 -8.09
C LYS A 8 -19.81 -23.24 -8.53
N LYS A 9 -20.26 -22.17 -7.85
CA LYS A 9 -21.46 -21.44 -8.26
C LYS A 9 -21.13 -20.81 -9.61
N GLU A 10 -21.70 -21.38 -10.66
CA GLU A 10 -21.72 -20.81 -12.01
C GLU A 10 -22.14 -19.35 -11.94
N GLY A 11 -21.50 -18.50 -12.75
CA GLY A 11 -21.76 -17.07 -12.83
C GLY A 11 -23.25 -16.80 -13.02
N ARG A 12 -23.93 -16.43 -11.94
CA ARG A 12 -25.34 -16.05 -11.96
C ARG A 12 -25.44 -14.61 -12.45
N LYS A 13 -26.05 -14.47 -13.63
CA LYS A 13 -26.29 -13.19 -14.32
C LYS A 13 -26.87 -12.15 -13.34
N SER A 14 -26.25 -10.98 -13.33
CA SER A 14 -26.75 -9.78 -12.64
C SER A 14 -28.09 -9.39 -13.26
N ASP A 15 -29.16 -9.38 -12.46
CA ASP A 15 -30.44 -8.79 -12.86
C ASP A 15 -30.25 -7.29 -13.09
N LYS A 16 -30.63 -6.81 -14.27
CA LYS A 16 -30.46 -5.41 -14.68
C LYS A 16 -31.48 -4.45 -14.06
N ASN A 17 -32.43 -4.96 -13.27
CA ASN A 17 -33.60 -4.21 -12.77
C ASN A 17 -33.64 -4.10 -11.23
N ALA A 18 -32.56 -4.41 -10.51
CA ALA A 18 -32.53 -4.20 -9.06
C ALA A 18 -32.45 -2.69 -8.74
N PRO A 19 -33.19 -2.19 -7.72
CA PRO A 19 -33.10 -0.80 -7.30
C PRO A 19 -31.66 -0.47 -6.89
N SER A 20 -31.10 0.63 -7.39
CA SER A 20 -29.71 1.01 -7.08
C SER A 20 -29.61 1.59 -5.68
N VAL A 21 -28.86 0.93 -4.78
CA VAL A 21 -28.48 1.53 -3.49
C VAL A 21 -27.67 2.80 -3.76
N PRO A 22 -28.02 3.96 -3.16
CA PRO A 22 -27.22 5.17 -3.27
C PRO A 22 -25.80 4.87 -2.79
N GLN A 23 -24.82 5.04 -3.68
CA GLN A 23 -23.41 4.78 -3.37
C GLN A 23 -22.78 6.03 -2.78
N VAL A 24 -22.04 5.85 -1.70
CA VAL A 24 -21.19 6.91 -1.15
C VAL A 24 -19.96 7.05 -2.05
N ASP A 25 -19.71 8.28 -2.52
CA ASP A 25 -18.50 8.60 -3.26
C ASP A 25 -17.38 8.95 -2.26
N ALA A 26 -16.34 8.12 -2.22
CA ALA A 26 -15.16 8.37 -1.38
C ALA A 26 -13.97 8.94 -2.16
N SER A 27 -14.22 9.49 -3.36
CA SER A 27 -13.16 10.04 -4.19
C SER A 27 -12.30 11.07 -3.43
N LEU A 28 -10.99 10.96 -3.58
CA LEU A 28 -9.99 11.77 -2.86
C LEU A 28 -9.73 13.13 -3.53
N ASP A 29 -10.26 13.34 -4.73
CA ASP A 29 -10.15 14.58 -5.50
C ASP A 29 -11.05 15.69 -4.96
N LYS A 30 -12.12 15.34 -4.25
CA LYS A 30 -13.04 16.27 -3.61
C LYS A 30 -12.63 16.52 -2.15
N PRO A 31 -12.66 17.79 -1.69
CA PRO A 31 -12.53 18.07 -0.27
C PRO A 31 -13.68 17.40 0.51
N LEU A 32 -13.43 17.11 1.78
CA LEU A 32 -14.48 16.63 2.67
C LEU A 32 -15.57 17.69 2.80
N ASP A 33 -16.81 17.24 2.95
CA ASP A 33 -17.93 18.13 3.19
C ASP A 33 -17.71 18.91 4.49
N ILE A 34 -17.72 20.24 4.37
CA ILE A 34 -17.49 21.15 5.49
C ILE A 34 -18.75 21.19 6.37
N ASP A 35 -19.92 21.03 5.77
CA ASP A 35 -21.23 21.15 6.41
C ASP A 35 -21.63 19.84 7.11
N ALA A 36 -21.05 18.71 6.72
CA ALA A 36 -21.21 17.45 7.43
C ALA A 36 -20.58 17.52 8.85
N PRO A 37 -21.23 16.93 9.87
CA PRO A 37 -20.72 16.96 11.23
C PRO A 37 -19.35 16.27 11.32
N PRO A 38 -18.42 16.76 12.17
CA PRO A 38 -17.08 16.18 12.33
C PRO A 38 -17.11 14.90 13.19
N THR A 39 -17.99 13.97 12.86
CA THR A 39 -18.13 12.67 13.51
C THR A 39 -17.17 11.67 12.87
N ILE A 40 -16.49 10.89 13.72
CA ILE A 40 -15.69 9.73 13.30
C ILE A 40 -16.43 8.49 13.81
N TYR A 41 -16.69 7.55 12.91
CA TYR A 41 -17.28 6.27 13.28
C TYR A 41 -16.76 5.18 12.36
N SER A 42 -16.90 3.94 12.79
CA SER A 42 -16.49 2.77 12.04
C SER A 42 -17.69 1.95 11.60
N VAL A 43 -17.63 1.42 10.39
CA VAL A 43 -18.67 0.55 9.83
C VAL A 43 -18.02 -0.65 9.16
N ASN A 44 -18.71 -1.78 9.19
CA ASN A 44 -18.35 -2.88 8.31
C ASN A 44 -18.70 -2.50 6.87
N LEU A 45 -18.17 -3.25 5.91
CA LEU A 45 -18.54 -3.06 4.51
C LEU A 45 -20.08 -3.17 4.38
N LYS A 46 -20.68 -2.26 3.63
CA LYS A 46 -22.11 -2.29 3.30
C LYS A 46 -22.27 -2.06 1.81
N PRO A 47 -23.42 -2.44 1.22
CA PRO A 47 -23.72 -2.11 -0.16
C PRO A 47 -23.52 -0.61 -0.47
N GLU A 48 -23.83 0.29 0.47
CA GLU A 48 -23.64 1.75 0.34
C GLU A 48 -22.16 2.16 0.14
N TYR A 49 -21.22 1.39 0.69
CA TYR A 49 -19.79 1.68 0.68
C TYR A 49 -19.01 0.84 -0.36
N GLY A 50 -19.67 0.04 -1.18
CA GLY A 50 -19.02 -0.85 -2.14
C GLY A 50 -18.11 -0.09 -3.10
N THR A 51 -18.65 0.93 -3.79
CA THR A 51 -17.86 1.77 -4.69
C THR A 51 -16.76 2.54 -3.96
N ALA A 52 -17.08 3.12 -2.79
CA ALA A 52 -16.12 3.82 -1.95
C ALA A 52 -14.92 2.94 -1.56
N ALA A 53 -15.17 1.71 -1.10
CA ALA A 53 -14.13 0.79 -0.65
C ALA A 53 -13.21 0.37 -1.81
N LEU A 54 -13.77 0.16 -3.00
CA LEU A 54 -12.99 -0.15 -4.20
C LEU A 54 -12.07 1.01 -4.60
N ASN A 55 -12.62 2.22 -4.68
CA ASN A 55 -11.88 3.42 -5.04
C ASN A 55 -10.79 3.72 -4.02
N LEU A 56 -11.11 3.64 -2.73
CA LEU A 56 -10.17 3.91 -1.66
C LEU A 56 -9.00 2.90 -1.67
N SER A 57 -9.28 1.62 -1.93
CA SER A 57 -8.24 0.60 -2.09
C SER A 57 -7.35 0.86 -3.31
N ALA A 58 -7.93 1.27 -4.45
CA ALA A 58 -7.15 1.66 -5.63
C ALA A 58 -6.27 2.87 -5.33
N ASP A 59 -6.75 3.82 -4.53
CA ASP A 59 -5.99 4.99 -4.13
C ASP A 59 -4.87 4.66 -3.15
N PHE A 60 -5.02 3.67 -2.27
CA PHE A 60 -3.91 3.18 -1.44
C PHE A 60 -2.77 2.64 -2.31
N ILE A 61 -3.09 1.89 -3.37
CA ILE A 61 -2.08 1.43 -4.34
C ILE A 61 -1.40 2.62 -5.04
N ARG A 62 -2.12 3.71 -5.34
CA ARG A 62 -1.51 4.96 -5.87
C ARG A 62 -0.62 5.65 -4.84
N GLN A 63 -0.98 5.60 -3.56
CA GLN A 63 -0.12 6.12 -2.49
C GLN A 63 1.18 5.30 -2.38
N GLU A 64 1.10 3.97 -2.47
CA GLU A 64 2.27 3.08 -2.56
C GLU A 64 3.14 3.42 -3.77
N GLN A 65 2.54 3.70 -4.93
CA GLN A 65 3.25 4.16 -6.14
C GLN A 65 4.02 5.46 -5.88
N ALA A 66 3.42 6.42 -5.17
CA ALA A 66 4.09 7.67 -4.82
C ALA A 66 5.28 7.44 -3.87
N LEU A 67 5.15 6.52 -2.91
CA LEU A 67 6.25 6.10 -2.04
C LEU A 67 7.36 5.40 -2.82
N ALA A 68 6.99 4.51 -3.76
CA ALA A 68 7.94 3.85 -4.65
C ALA A 68 8.72 4.88 -5.50
N ASN A 69 8.04 5.87 -6.08
CA ASN A 69 8.71 6.93 -6.85
C ASN A 69 9.72 7.71 -5.99
N LYS A 70 9.32 8.08 -4.77
CA LYS A 70 10.22 8.72 -3.82
C LYS A 70 11.44 7.85 -3.54
N TYR A 71 11.24 6.56 -3.29
CA TYR A 71 12.34 5.61 -3.06
C TYR A 71 13.28 5.52 -4.28
N LEU A 72 12.75 5.46 -5.50
CA LEU A 72 13.54 5.39 -6.72
C LEU A 72 14.38 6.66 -6.94
N PHE A 73 13.83 7.85 -6.68
CA PHE A 73 14.55 9.11 -6.90
C PHE A 73 15.74 9.29 -5.96
N PHE A 74 15.63 8.78 -4.73
CA PHE A 74 16.70 8.82 -3.75
C PHE A 74 17.57 7.54 -3.76
N HIS A 75 17.38 6.64 -4.72
CA HIS A 75 18.15 5.42 -4.78
C HIS A 75 19.63 5.71 -5.15
N PRO A 76 20.62 5.07 -4.49
CA PRO A 76 22.04 5.35 -4.71
C PRO A 76 22.46 5.24 -6.17
N VAL A 77 21.93 4.26 -6.92
CA VAL A 77 22.22 4.08 -8.36
C VAL A 77 21.86 5.33 -9.16
N ILE A 78 20.71 5.96 -8.87
CA ILE A 78 20.25 7.14 -9.59
C ILE A 78 21.14 8.34 -9.27
N LEU A 79 21.48 8.51 -7.99
CA LEU A 79 22.40 9.57 -7.56
C LEU A 79 23.78 9.42 -8.19
N VAL A 80 24.30 8.19 -8.28
CA VAL A 80 25.58 7.88 -8.93
C VAL A 80 25.52 8.18 -10.43
N VAL A 81 24.47 7.77 -11.13
CA VAL A 81 24.30 8.05 -12.57
C VAL A 81 24.26 9.56 -12.84
N LEU A 82 23.50 10.32 -12.05
CA LEU A 82 23.43 11.78 -12.18
C LEU A 82 24.79 12.44 -11.87
N THR A 83 25.47 11.96 -10.83
CA THR A 83 26.79 12.48 -10.45
C THR A 83 27.84 12.21 -11.53
N ILE A 84 27.90 10.99 -12.06
CA ILE A 84 28.80 10.63 -13.16
C ILE A 84 28.49 11.46 -14.40
N GLY A 85 27.21 11.60 -14.76
CA GLY A 85 26.79 12.43 -15.88
C GLY A 85 27.23 13.90 -15.72
N LEU A 86 27.09 14.45 -14.51
CA LEU A 86 27.58 15.80 -14.19
C LEU A 86 29.11 15.89 -14.30
N LEU A 87 29.86 14.91 -13.78
CA LEU A 87 31.32 14.89 -13.85
C LEU A 87 31.82 14.81 -15.30
N ILE A 88 31.23 13.95 -16.13
CA ILE A 88 31.57 13.82 -17.56
C ILE A 88 31.32 15.15 -18.28
N TYR A 89 30.21 15.83 -17.98
CA TYR A 89 29.89 17.12 -18.57
C TYR A 89 30.86 18.23 -18.14
N LEU A 90 31.22 18.28 -16.85
CA LEU A 90 32.01 19.35 -16.26
C LEU A 90 33.51 19.22 -16.51
N THR A 91 34.06 18.00 -16.48
CA THR A 91 35.51 17.73 -16.55
C THR A 91 36.22 18.44 -17.71
N PRO A 92 35.73 18.39 -18.97
CA PRO A 92 36.41 19.06 -20.09
C PRO A 92 36.23 20.59 -20.10
N ARG A 93 35.40 21.16 -19.22
CA ARG A 93 34.98 22.57 -19.24
C ARG A 93 35.43 23.36 -18.01
N ILE A 94 35.90 22.68 -16.96
CA ILE A 94 36.36 23.31 -15.72
C ILE A 94 37.79 23.81 -15.88
N VAL A 95 38.01 25.06 -15.45
CA VAL A 95 39.34 25.64 -15.24
C VAL A 95 39.71 25.54 -13.77
N PHE A 96 40.78 24.81 -13.45
CA PHE A 96 41.22 24.64 -12.06
C PHE A 96 41.92 25.90 -11.53
N PRO A 97 41.66 26.33 -10.28
CA PRO A 97 42.39 27.42 -9.67
C PRO A 97 43.85 27.02 -9.45
N ILE A 98 44.77 27.79 -10.04
CA ILE A 98 46.22 27.58 -9.96
C ILE A 98 46.78 28.15 -8.63
N ARG A 99 46.03 29.04 -7.96
CA ARG A 99 46.48 29.69 -6.71
C ARG A 99 46.19 28.82 -5.49
N ASN A 100 47.19 28.67 -4.64
CA ASN A 100 47.06 27.95 -3.38
C ASN A 100 46.14 28.75 -2.44
N THR A 101 45.00 28.16 -2.11
CA THR A 101 44.11 28.68 -1.07
C THR A 101 44.42 27.85 0.16
N GLY A 102 44.82 28.47 1.27
CA GLY A 102 45.25 27.76 2.48
C GLY A 102 44.18 26.86 3.13
N SER A 103 43.05 26.60 2.49
CA SER A 103 41.99 25.69 2.93
C SER A 103 41.26 25.03 1.74
N VAL A 104 40.82 23.79 1.94
CA VAL A 104 40.05 23.00 0.96
C VAL A 104 38.73 23.70 0.59
N ALA A 105 38.03 24.26 1.57
CA ALA A 105 36.79 25.00 1.33
C ALA A 105 37.01 26.27 0.49
N GLY A 106 38.12 26.99 0.72
CA GLY A 106 38.52 28.13 -0.07
C GLY A 106 38.81 27.76 -1.52
N TRP A 107 39.41 26.59 -1.75
CA TRP A 107 39.69 26.06 -3.08
C TRP A 107 38.42 25.79 -3.88
N PHE A 108 37.43 25.11 -3.27
CA PHE A 108 36.13 24.88 -3.91
C PHE A 108 35.35 26.16 -4.17
N TYR A 109 35.40 27.13 -3.25
CA TYR A 109 34.79 28.44 -3.46
C TYR A 109 35.43 29.18 -4.65
N GLN A 110 36.75 29.18 -4.76
CA GLN A 110 37.44 29.77 -5.92
C GLN A 110 37.14 29.02 -7.22
N LEU A 111 37.11 27.68 -7.19
CA LEU A 111 36.72 26.85 -8.33
C LEU A 111 35.32 27.24 -8.83
N ALA A 112 34.35 27.34 -7.92
CA ALA A 112 32.99 27.74 -8.26
C ALA A 112 32.91 29.20 -8.77
N ARG A 113 33.72 30.11 -8.19
CA ARG A 113 33.75 31.53 -8.58
C ARG A 113 34.39 31.76 -9.96
N ILE A 114 35.43 31.03 -10.30
CA ILE A 114 36.09 31.11 -11.63
C ILE A 114 35.17 30.49 -12.69
N ASN A 115 34.52 29.37 -12.36
CA ASN A 115 33.70 28.59 -13.28
C ASN A 115 32.20 28.87 -13.18
N LYS A 116 31.77 30.04 -12.68
CA LYS A 116 30.33 30.34 -12.42
C LYS A 116 29.39 29.95 -13.56
N LYS A 117 29.75 30.30 -14.81
CA LYS A 117 28.95 29.97 -16.00
C LYS A 117 28.89 28.46 -16.25
N VAL A 118 30.00 27.75 -16.08
CA VAL A 118 30.12 26.29 -16.30
C VAL A 118 29.42 25.51 -15.19
N VAL A 119 29.53 25.95 -13.93
CA VAL A 119 28.79 25.37 -12.80
C VAL A 119 27.30 25.57 -12.99
N LEU A 120 26.85 26.77 -13.38
CA LEU A 120 25.45 27.04 -13.68
C LEU A 120 24.94 26.17 -14.83
N SER A 121 25.70 26.06 -15.93
CA SER A 121 25.31 25.21 -17.06
C SER A 121 25.30 23.72 -16.69
N GLY A 122 26.20 23.27 -15.81
CA GLY A 122 26.20 21.91 -15.26
C GLY A 122 24.99 21.62 -14.36
N LEU A 123 24.56 22.60 -13.56
CA LEU A 123 23.34 22.49 -12.76
C LEU A 123 22.10 22.38 -13.66
N VAL A 124 22.00 23.22 -14.69
CA VAL A 124 20.90 23.16 -15.67
C VAL A 124 20.90 21.81 -16.40
N PHE A 125 22.08 21.35 -16.85
CA PHE A 125 22.23 20.02 -17.47
C PHE A 125 21.77 18.90 -16.54
N THR A 126 22.17 18.95 -15.27
CA THR A 126 21.77 17.97 -14.25
C THR A 126 20.27 18.01 -13.99
N ALA A 127 19.67 19.21 -13.93
CA ALA A 127 18.23 19.36 -13.74
C ALA A 127 17.44 18.75 -14.91
N ILE A 128 17.88 18.98 -16.16
CA ILE A 128 17.27 18.38 -17.35
C ILE A 128 17.44 16.86 -17.33
N GLY A 129 18.66 16.36 -17.06
CA GLY A 129 18.96 14.93 -16.98
C GLY A 129 18.16 14.23 -15.87
N ALA A 130 18.06 14.85 -14.69
CA ALA A 130 17.27 14.36 -13.58
C ALA A 130 15.77 14.34 -13.93
N SER A 131 15.23 15.40 -14.53
CA SER A 131 13.82 15.44 -14.97
C SER A 131 13.50 14.31 -15.95
N PHE A 132 14.37 14.09 -16.94
CA PHE A 132 14.22 13.00 -17.89
C PHE A 132 14.28 11.62 -17.21
N LEU A 133 15.29 11.39 -16.37
CA LEU A 133 15.48 10.13 -15.67
C LEU A 133 14.32 9.84 -14.69
N PHE A 134 13.89 10.82 -13.91
CA PHE A 134 12.76 10.70 -13.00
C PHE A 134 11.45 10.45 -13.75
N THR A 135 11.25 11.05 -14.92
CA THR A 135 10.09 10.78 -15.78
C THR A 135 10.10 9.33 -16.28
N LEU A 136 11.25 8.82 -16.72
CA LEU A 136 11.39 7.43 -17.14
C LEU A 136 11.11 6.45 -15.98
N LEU A 137 11.69 6.70 -14.81
CA LEU A 137 11.47 5.86 -13.62
C LEU A 137 10.01 5.88 -13.16
N SER A 138 9.38 7.05 -13.19
CA SER A 138 7.96 7.19 -12.84
C SER A 138 7.08 6.36 -13.78
N ARG A 139 7.38 6.27 -15.08
CA ARG A 139 6.65 5.40 -16.01
C ARG A 139 6.79 3.92 -15.68
N VAL A 140 7.98 3.48 -15.24
CA VAL A 140 8.23 2.08 -14.84
C VAL A 140 7.39 1.72 -13.61
N SER A 141 7.40 2.59 -12.60
CA SER A 141 6.56 2.43 -11.41
C SER A 141 5.06 2.48 -11.77
N ASP A 142 4.66 3.47 -12.57
CA ASP A 142 3.26 3.64 -13.01
C ASP A 142 2.72 2.41 -13.72
N SER A 143 3.47 1.82 -14.65
CA SER A 143 3.07 0.59 -15.34
C SER A 143 2.78 -0.56 -14.37
N TYR A 144 3.64 -0.75 -13.36
CA TYR A 144 3.48 -1.80 -12.35
C TYR A 144 2.24 -1.58 -11.46
N PHE A 145 2.10 -0.39 -10.87
CA PHE A 145 0.99 -0.10 -9.96
C PHE A 145 -0.34 0.05 -10.70
N LYS A 146 -0.35 0.60 -11.92
CA LYS A 146 -1.55 0.64 -12.78
C LYS A 146 -2.02 -0.76 -13.15
N SER A 147 -1.12 -1.71 -13.39
CA SER A 147 -1.49 -3.11 -13.59
C SER A 147 -2.22 -3.69 -12.36
N LYS A 148 -1.73 -3.40 -11.15
CA LYS A 148 -2.40 -3.82 -9.90
C LYS A 148 -3.78 -3.18 -9.72
N ILE A 149 -3.90 -1.88 -9.99
CA ILE A 149 -5.18 -1.17 -9.93
C ILE A 149 -6.16 -1.77 -10.95
N ASN A 150 -5.71 -2.02 -12.18
CA ASN A 150 -6.54 -2.66 -13.20
C ASN A 150 -6.98 -4.07 -12.80
N GLN A 151 -6.13 -4.84 -12.11
CA GLN A 151 -6.53 -6.14 -11.58
C GLN A 151 -7.55 -6.03 -10.44
N LEU A 152 -7.40 -5.04 -9.55
CA LEU A 152 -8.35 -4.76 -8.47
C LEU A 152 -9.73 -4.39 -9.03
N VAL A 153 -9.76 -3.41 -9.95
CA VAL A 153 -10.98 -2.93 -10.59
C VAL A 153 -11.58 -4.00 -11.50
N GLY A 154 -10.76 -4.70 -12.28
CA GLY A 154 -11.19 -5.77 -13.18
C GLY A 154 -11.75 -7.00 -12.45
N SER A 155 -11.24 -7.30 -11.25
CA SER A 155 -11.83 -8.31 -10.36
C SER A 155 -12.99 -7.79 -9.51
N LYS A 156 -13.40 -6.52 -9.69
CA LYS A 156 -14.48 -5.87 -8.94
C LYS A 156 -14.31 -6.00 -7.42
N GLY A 157 -13.06 -5.99 -6.96
CA GLY A 157 -12.73 -6.14 -5.54
C GLY A 157 -12.68 -7.58 -5.01
N GLU A 158 -13.05 -8.61 -5.78
CA GLU A 158 -13.15 -10.00 -5.27
C GLU A 158 -11.85 -10.51 -4.67
N LYS A 159 -10.70 -10.18 -5.26
CA LYS A 159 -9.38 -10.60 -4.74
C LYS A 159 -9.02 -9.95 -3.39
N VAL A 160 -9.60 -8.80 -3.08
CA VAL A 160 -9.26 -8.01 -1.89
C VAL A 160 -10.31 -8.18 -0.80
N PHE A 161 -11.58 -8.16 -1.16
CA PHE A 161 -12.69 -8.24 -0.23
C PHE A 161 -13.28 -9.65 -0.12
N GLY A 162 -12.88 -10.60 -0.97
CA GLY A 162 -13.45 -11.95 -1.00
C GLY A 162 -14.87 -12.02 -1.59
N ILE A 163 -15.42 -10.88 -2.03
CA ILE A 163 -16.74 -10.75 -2.63
C ILE A 163 -16.67 -9.73 -3.78
N ASN A 164 -17.46 -9.96 -4.83
CA ASN A 164 -17.64 -9.00 -5.91
C ASN A 164 -18.52 -7.83 -5.40
N LEU A 165 -17.94 -6.63 -5.35
CA LEU A 165 -18.61 -5.46 -4.80
C LEU A 165 -19.80 -5.00 -5.65
N ASN A 166 -19.81 -5.25 -6.96
CA ASN A 166 -20.97 -4.93 -7.79
C ASN A 166 -22.15 -5.85 -7.47
N ASP A 167 -21.87 -7.11 -7.15
CA ASP A 167 -22.92 -8.07 -6.77
C ASP A 167 -23.47 -7.72 -5.37
N LEU A 168 -22.60 -7.28 -4.46
CA LEU A 168 -22.99 -6.77 -3.14
C LEU A 168 -23.98 -5.60 -3.25
N VAL A 169 -23.69 -4.63 -4.14
CA VAL A 169 -24.55 -3.47 -4.41
C VAL A 169 -25.87 -3.90 -5.05
N ALA A 170 -25.81 -4.73 -6.09
CA ALA A 170 -27.00 -5.16 -6.82
C ALA A 170 -27.96 -6.00 -5.95
N ARG A 171 -27.42 -6.82 -5.05
CA ARG A 171 -28.20 -7.77 -4.23
C ARG A 171 -28.52 -7.29 -2.83
N HIS A 172 -28.00 -6.13 -2.43
CA HIS A 172 -28.14 -5.59 -1.06
C HIS A 172 -27.73 -6.62 0.01
N GLU A 173 -26.70 -7.42 -0.28
CA GLU A 173 -26.36 -8.61 0.50
C GLU A 173 -25.56 -8.24 1.76
N THR A 174 -26.24 -7.95 2.86
CA THR A 174 -25.60 -7.57 4.13
C THR A 174 -25.28 -8.75 5.05
N LYS A 175 -25.73 -9.96 4.69
CA LYS A 175 -25.64 -11.15 5.54
C LYS A 175 -24.43 -12.04 5.27
N ASP A 176 -23.66 -11.77 4.22
CA ASP A 176 -22.47 -12.57 3.94
C ASP A 176 -21.41 -12.30 5.03
N PRO A 177 -20.92 -13.32 5.76
CA PRO A 177 -19.91 -13.14 6.80
C PRO A 177 -18.62 -12.49 6.28
N VAL A 178 -18.32 -12.59 4.99
CA VAL A 178 -17.15 -11.95 4.36
C VAL A 178 -17.19 -10.43 4.47
N VAL A 179 -18.39 -9.85 4.46
CA VAL A 179 -18.61 -8.40 4.59
C VAL A 179 -18.13 -7.87 5.94
N ASN A 180 -18.21 -8.70 6.99
CA ASN A 180 -17.71 -8.35 8.33
C ASN A 180 -16.18 -8.41 8.45
N ASN A 181 -15.48 -8.94 7.46
CA ASN A 181 -14.01 -8.97 7.45
C ASN A 181 -13.39 -7.67 6.94
N THR A 182 -14.22 -6.70 6.54
CA THR A 182 -13.79 -5.39 6.10
C THR A 182 -14.29 -4.34 7.08
N HIS A 183 -13.38 -3.50 7.55
CA HIS A 183 -13.66 -2.40 8.44
C HIS A 183 -13.31 -1.08 7.77
N ILE A 184 -14.25 -0.14 7.81
CA ILE A 184 -14.16 1.17 7.16
C ILE A 184 -14.32 2.23 8.23
N ILE A 185 -13.39 3.18 8.26
CA ILE A 185 -13.48 4.37 9.11
C ILE A 185 -14.01 5.52 8.27
N VAL A 186 -15.08 6.12 8.75
CA VAL A 186 -15.80 7.22 8.13
C VAL A 186 -15.58 8.47 8.96
N TYR A 187 -15.27 9.57 8.29
CA TYR A 187 -15.18 10.90 8.89
C TYR A 187 -15.93 11.90 8.03
N ARG A 188 -16.81 12.70 8.64
CA ARG A 188 -17.70 13.63 7.92
C ARG A 188 -18.47 12.91 6.80
N GLU A 189 -19.10 11.79 7.17
CA GLU A 189 -19.86 10.89 6.27
C GLU A 189 -19.06 10.33 5.07
N THR A 190 -17.74 10.55 5.02
CA THR A 190 -16.87 10.11 3.93
C THR A 190 -15.89 9.03 4.42
N PRO A 191 -15.80 7.88 3.74
CA PRO A 191 -14.78 6.87 4.03
C PRO A 191 -13.37 7.43 3.87
N ILE A 192 -12.58 7.36 4.94
CA ILE A 192 -11.20 7.88 4.97
C ILE A 192 -10.14 6.78 5.15
N ALA A 193 -10.52 5.62 5.65
CA ALA A 193 -9.61 4.51 5.85
C ALA A 193 -10.34 3.18 5.77
N LEU A 194 -9.63 2.11 5.41
CA LEU A 194 -10.18 0.77 5.49
C LEU A 194 -9.08 -0.27 5.72
N ILE A 195 -9.52 -1.41 6.24
CA ILE A 195 -8.74 -2.64 6.30
C ILE A 195 -9.64 -3.81 5.93
N SER A 196 -9.11 -4.79 5.19
CA SER A 196 -9.82 -6.02 4.85
C SER A 196 -8.97 -7.23 5.20
N LEU A 197 -9.63 -8.27 5.69
CA LEU A 197 -9.05 -9.54 6.07
C LEU A 197 -9.60 -10.67 5.20
N ALA A 198 -8.73 -11.63 4.88
CA ALA A 198 -9.14 -12.88 4.26
C ALA A 198 -8.46 -14.08 4.94
N PRO A 199 -9.18 -15.17 5.19
CA PRO A 199 -8.58 -16.42 5.65
C PRO A 199 -7.70 -17.00 4.54
N ASN A 200 -6.46 -17.36 4.90
CA ASN A 200 -5.56 -18.06 4.02
C ASN A 200 -5.87 -19.56 4.08
N MET A 201 -6.75 -20.01 3.18
CA MET A 201 -7.22 -21.41 3.14
C MET A 201 -6.11 -22.42 2.81
N THR A 202 -4.98 -21.98 2.26
CA THR A 202 -3.84 -22.86 1.95
C THR A 202 -2.98 -23.14 3.18
N LEU A 203 -2.91 -22.17 4.11
CA LEU A 203 -2.09 -22.28 5.32
C LEU A 203 -2.89 -22.58 6.58
N SER A 204 -4.20 -22.35 6.56
CA SER A 204 -5.09 -22.65 7.69
C SER A 204 -5.44 -24.13 7.71
N THR A 205 -5.38 -24.73 8.88
CA THR A 205 -5.82 -26.10 9.17
C THR A 205 -6.86 -26.08 10.30
N ASP A 206 -7.44 -27.23 10.63
CA ASP A 206 -8.34 -27.33 11.78
C ASP A 206 -7.63 -26.97 13.11
N GLU A 207 -6.31 -27.08 13.17
CA GLU A 207 -5.49 -26.75 14.34
C GLU A 207 -5.00 -25.30 14.37
N ASN A 208 -4.99 -24.61 13.22
CA ASN A 208 -4.46 -23.26 13.11
C ASN A 208 -5.25 -22.35 12.16
N LEU A 209 -5.54 -21.13 12.60
CA LEU A 209 -6.10 -20.11 11.73
C LEU A 209 -5.00 -19.19 11.20
N VAL A 210 -4.90 -19.05 9.88
CA VAL A 210 -4.02 -18.06 9.25
C VAL A 210 -4.86 -17.01 8.54
N MET A 211 -4.85 -15.79 9.04
CA MET A 211 -5.51 -14.63 8.44
C MET A 211 -4.50 -13.76 7.72
N SER A 212 -4.87 -13.22 6.57
CA SER A 212 -4.07 -12.24 5.82
C SER A 212 -4.82 -10.91 5.71
N VAL A 213 -4.13 -9.81 5.98
CA VAL A 213 -4.59 -8.47 5.57
C VAL A 213 -4.39 -8.35 4.07
N THR A 214 -5.50 -8.18 3.34
CA THR A 214 -5.50 -8.06 1.88
C THR A 214 -5.33 -6.61 1.42
N THR A 215 -5.84 -5.67 2.20
CA THR A 215 -5.65 -4.23 2.01
C THR A 215 -5.72 -3.52 3.35
N VAL A 216 -4.91 -2.48 3.52
CA VAL A 216 -4.95 -1.58 4.66
C VAL A 216 -4.45 -0.21 4.20
N GLY A 217 -5.09 0.85 4.66
CA GLY A 217 -4.61 2.19 4.42
C GLY A 217 -5.58 3.26 4.88
N CYS A 218 -5.14 4.51 4.75
CA CYS A 218 -5.95 5.68 4.99
C CYS A 218 -5.63 6.79 3.97
N ARG A 219 -6.45 7.84 3.91
CA ARG A 219 -6.09 9.04 3.13
C ARG A 219 -4.77 9.60 3.65
N ARG A 220 -3.93 10.10 2.73
CA ARG A 220 -2.58 10.61 3.03
C ARG A 220 -2.53 11.63 4.17
N VAL A 221 -3.54 12.50 4.28
CA VAL A 221 -3.64 13.52 5.33
C VAL A 221 -3.78 12.92 6.74
N TYR A 222 -4.26 11.68 6.86
CA TYR A 222 -4.49 10.97 8.11
C TYR A 222 -3.42 9.92 8.45
N VAL A 223 -2.37 9.76 7.62
CA VAL A 223 -1.32 8.74 7.85
C VAL A 223 -0.63 8.93 9.20
N LYS A 224 -0.55 10.17 9.70
CA LYS A 224 0.08 10.50 11.00
C LYS A 224 -0.88 10.52 12.18
N SER A 225 -2.17 10.24 11.98
CA SER A 225 -3.19 10.42 13.03
C SER A 225 -3.50 9.15 13.82
N GLY A 226 -2.70 8.08 13.69
CA GLY A 226 -2.90 6.83 14.43
C GLY A 226 -3.94 5.88 13.82
N ILE A 227 -4.58 6.25 12.70
CA ILE A 227 -5.68 5.47 12.14
C ILE A 227 -5.22 4.08 11.67
N ILE A 228 -4.02 3.97 11.11
CA ILE A 228 -3.50 2.68 10.63
C ILE A 228 -3.24 1.75 11.81
N GLU A 229 -2.74 2.29 12.92
CA GLU A 229 -2.53 1.59 14.19
C GLU A 229 -3.86 1.03 14.72
N ASP A 230 -4.92 1.82 14.72
CA ASP A 230 -6.26 1.42 15.15
C ASP A 230 -6.85 0.33 14.23
N LEU A 231 -6.64 0.45 12.92
CA LEU A 231 -7.07 -0.57 11.95
C LEU A 231 -6.34 -1.90 12.18
N ILE A 232 -5.05 -1.87 12.50
CA ILE A 232 -4.28 -3.08 12.83
C ILE A 232 -4.76 -3.69 14.14
N ASP A 233 -5.07 -2.88 15.16
CA ASP A 233 -5.67 -3.36 16.41
C ASP A 233 -7.02 -4.03 16.17
N TRP A 234 -7.87 -3.40 15.36
CA TRP A 234 -9.13 -4.00 14.93
C TRP A 234 -8.88 -5.34 14.24
N ALA A 235 -7.92 -5.44 13.32
CA ALA A 235 -7.62 -6.69 12.63
C ALA A 235 -7.16 -7.81 13.57
N MET A 236 -6.36 -7.48 14.59
CA MET A 236 -5.95 -8.43 15.62
C MET A 236 -7.15 -8.94 16.42
N LEU A 237 -8.04 -8.05 16.87
CA LEU A 237 -9.24 -8.41 17.62
C LEU A 237 -10.25 -9.20 16.77
N HIS A 238 -10.51 -8.76 15.55
CA HIS A 238 -11.43 -9.42 14.63
C HIS A 238 -10.96 -10.83 14.28
N SER A 239 -9.65 -11.02 14.05
CA SER A 239 -9.09 -12.34 13.79
C SER A 239 -9.29 -13.29 14.98
N LYS A 240 -9.13 -12.80 16.22
CA LYS A 240 -9.42 -13.58 17.44
C LYS A 240 -10.90 -13.99 17.52
N ASN A 241 -11.81 -13.09 17.15
CA ASN A 241 -13.25 -13.37 17.12
C ASN A 241 -13.59 -14.43 16.07
N ILE A 242 -13.03 -14.33 14.87
CA ILE A 242 -13.18 -15.34 13.81
C ILE A 242 -12.73 -16.71 14.33
N ARG A 243 -11.54 -16.78 14.94
CA ARG A 243 -11.00 -18.02 15.52
C ARG A 243 -11.95 -18.62 16.55
N SER A 244 -12.44 -17.80 17.48
CA SER A 244 -13.32 -18.24 18.58
C SER A 244 -14.69 -18.71 18.11
N SER A 245 -15.21 -18.08 17.04
CA SER A 245 -16.47 -18.51 16.40
C SER A 245 -16.31 -19.74 15.48
N GLY A 246 -15.08 -20.02 15.05
CA GLY A 246 -14.76 -21.11 14.15
C GLY A 246 -14.31 -22.38 14.89
N LYS A 247 -14.14 -23.47 14.13
CA LYS A 247 -13.58 -24.73 14.63
C LYS A 247 -12.06 -24.76 14.40
N TYR A 248 -11.34 -23.79 14.97
CA TYR A 248 -9.89 -23.69 14.85
C TYR A 248 -9.22 -24.00 16.19
N GLY A 249 -8.05 -24.64 16.14
CA GLY A 249 -7.24 -25.00 17.30
C GLY A 249 -6.62 -23.79 18.02
N GLU A 250 -5.56 -24.06 18.78
CA GLU A 250 -4.97 -23.13 19.77
C GLU A 250 -4.06 -22.05 19.20
N THR A 251 -3.79 -22.09 17.89
CA THR A 251 -2.85 -21.15 17.27
C THR A 251 -3.50 -20.31 16.18
N MET A 252 -3.13 -19.02 16.15
CA MET A 252 -3.54 -18.10 15.09
C MET A 252 -2.35 -17.30 14.60
N LYS A 253 -2.28 -17.05 13.29
CA LYS A 253 -1.32 -16.14 12.68
C LYS A 253 -2.04 -15.06 11.89
N LEU A 254 -1.66 -13.81 12.10
CA LEU A 254 -2.09 -12.68 11.28
C LEU A 254 -0.90 -12.23 10.42
N LEU A 255 -1.09 -12.18 9.11
CA LEU A 255 -0.07 -11.88 8.11
C LEU A 255 -0.38 -10.58 7.38
N ILE A 256 0.64 -9.76 7.16
CA ILE A 256 0.55 -8.48 6.44
C ILE A 256 1.74 -8.38 5.50
N ASP A 257 1.46 -8.12 4.22
CA ASP A 257 2.51 -7.81 3.25
C ASP A 257 2.80 -6.30 3.21
N VAL A 258 4.07 -5.94 3.25
CA VAL A 258 4.52 -4.54 3.19
C VAL A 258 5.67 -4.39 2.20
N TYR A 259 5.69 -3.30 1.45
CA TYR A 259 6.82 -3.02 0.57
C TYR A 259 8.07 -2.59 1.34
N SER A 260 9.25 -2.97 0.85
CA SER A 260 10.53 -2.64 1.48
C SER A 260 10.80 -1.14 1.60
N PHE A 261 10.16 -0.32 0.76
CA PHE A 261 10.27 1.14 0.81
C PHE A 261 9.27 1.81 1.77
N ASP A 262 8.27 1.10 2.28
CA ASP A 262 7.29 1.67 3.21
C ASP A 262 7.81 1.58 4.66
N SER A 263 8.62 2.57 5.06
CA SER A 263 9.17 2.61 6.42
C SER A 263 8.09 2.87 7.49
N THR A 264 7.02 3.57 7.13
CA THR A 264 5.97 3.99 8.08
C THR A 264 5.18 2.78 8.55
N LEU A 265 4.64 1.99 7.61
CA LEU A 265 3.88 0.80 7.97
C LEU A 265 4.75 -0.22 8.70
N LYS A 266 6.03 -0.38 8.31
CA LYS A 266 6.98 -1.25 9.02
C LYS A 266 7.22 -0.82 10.46
N GLU A 267 7.34 0.48 10.72
CA GLU A 267 7.51 0.99 12.09
C GLU A 267 6.25 0.73 12.92
N ILE A 268 5.07 0.95 12.34
CA ILE A 268 3.79 0.65 12.99
C ILE A 268 3.69 -0.85 13.33
N LEU A 269 3.98 -1.73 12.37
CA LEU A 269 3.94 -3.17 12.58
C LEU A 269 4.89 -3.63 13.69
N LYS A 270 6.12 -3.11 13.72
CA LYS A 270 7.07 -3.38 14.81
C LYS A 270 6.52 -2.94 16.17
N LYS A 271 5.93 -1.73 16.26
CA LYS A 271 5.30 -1.22 17.48
C LYS A 271 4.13 -2.10 17.94
N LYS A 272 3.37 -2.67 17.00
CA LYS A 272 2.28 -3.61 17.25
C LYS A 272 2.73 -5.06 17.49
N GLY A 273 4.04 -5.32 17.56
CA GLY A 273 4.61 -6.64 17.88
C GLY A 273 4.71 -7.60 16.70
N PHE A 274 4.44 -7.15 15.46
CA PHE A 274 4.67 -7.98 14.28
C PHE A 274 6.17 -8.21 14.06
N THR A 275 6.49 -9.41 13.60
CA THR A 275 7.84 -9.82 13.27
C THR A 275 7.99 -10.00 11.77
N TYR A 276 9.16 -9.65 11.25
CA TYR A 276 9.50 -9.95 9.87
C TYR A 276 9.68 -11.47 9.70
N ILE A 277 9.00 -12.05 8.71
CA ILE A 277 9.08 -13.49 8.42
C ILE A 277 10.01 -13.73 7.22
N GLN A 278 9.70 -13.11 6.09
CA GLN A 278 10.42 -13.34 4.84
C GLN A 278 10.25 -12.15 3.89
N SER A 279 11.07 -12.08 2.85
CA SER A 279 10.89 -11.11 1.76
C SER A 279 11.09 -11.77 0.41
N ILE A 280 10.28 -11.32 -0.55
CA ILE A 280 10.30 -11.79 -1.93
C ILE A 280 10.54 -10.57 -2.80
N ARG A 281 11.48 -10.66 -3.74
CA ARG A 281 11.68 -9.60 -4.73
C ARG A 281 10.44 -9.47 -5.61
N VAL A 282 10.09 -8.24 -5.97
CA VAL A 282 9.00 -7.98 -6.92
C VAL A 282 9.40 -8.56 -8.29
N SER A 283 8.94 -9.76 -8.59
CA SER A 283 9.34 -10.51 -9.79
C SER A 283 8.61 -10.03 -11.04
N GLU A 284 7.46 -9.36 -10.87
CA GLU A 284 6.64 -8.90 -11.98
C GLU A 284 7.24 -7.67 -12.69
N ASN A 285 8.24 -7.02 -12.09
CA ASN A 285 8.97 -5.91 -12.71
C ASN A 285 10.48 -6.05 -12.47
N ARG A 286 11.22 -6.41 -13.53
CA ARG A 286 12.68 -6.64 -13.49
C ARG A 286 13.47 -5.41 -13.04
N LEU A 287 13.00 -4.20 -13.33
CA LEU A 287 13.69 -2.97 -12.92
C LEU A 287 13.47 -2.73 -11.42
N LEU A 288 12.21 -2.75 -10.96
CA LEU A 288 11.89 -2.52 -9.55
C LEU A 288 12.51 -3.59 -8.64
N GLY A 289 12.29 -4.87 -8.91
CA GLY A 289 12.80 -5.96 -8.09
C GLY A 289 14.29 -6.29 -8.30
N GLY A 290 14.83 -6.00 -9.48
CA GLY A 290 16.22 -6.26 -9.84
C GLY A 290 17.14 -5.08 -9.51
N LEU A 291 17.11 -4.04 -10.35
CA LEU A 291 18.03 -2.89 -10.27
C LEU A 291 17.85 -2.08 -8.98
N PHE A 292 16.60 -1.90 -8.54
CA PHE A 292 16.27 -1.10 -7.36
C PHE A 292 16.03 -1.92 -6.09
N GLY A 293 16.11 -3.25 -6.20
CA GLY A 293 16.01 -4.17 -5.07
C GLY A 293 14.71 -4.08 -4.28
N VAL A 294 13.60 -3.64 -4.88
CA VAL A 294 12.29 -3.54 -4.22
C VAL A 294 11.78 -4.94 -3.87
N LYS A 295 11.39 -5.12 -2.61
CA LYS A 295 10.86 -6.39 -2.09
C LYS A 295 9.47 -6.20 -1.50
N LYS A 296 8.67 -7.26 -1.54
CA LYS A 296 7.49 -7.44 -0.70
C LYS A 296 7.94 -8.23 0.54
N GLU A 297 7.82 -7.63 1.71
CA GLU A 297 8.16 -8.21 3.01
C GLU A 297 6.88 -8.76 3.65
N LEU A 298 6.90 -10.02 4.07
CA LEU A 298 5.82 -10.63 4.83
C LEU A 298 6.12 -10.45 6.32
N TRP A 299 5.21 -9.77 7.00
CA TRP A 299 5.22 -9.56 8.44
C TRP A 299 4.12 -10.40 9.08
N GLY A 300 4.38 -10.94 10.26
CA GLY A 300 3.36 -11.73 10.96
C GLY A 300 3.41 -11.63 12.47
N LEU A 301 2.25 -11.89 13.05
CA LEU A 301 2.03 -11.95 14.49
C LEU A 301 1.34 -13.26 14.83
N GLN A 302 1.94 -14.02 15.75
CA GLN A 302 1.42 -15.32 16.19
C GLN A 302 0.81 -15.21 17.58
N PHE A 303 -0.39 -15.77 17.72
CA PHE A 303 -1.11 -15.86 18.98
C PHE A 303 -1.20 -17.33 19.39
N HIS A 304 -1.00 -17.56 20.68
CA HIS A 304 -1.22 -18.85 21.34
C HIS A 304 -2.33 -18.66 22.35
N PHE A 305 -3.37 -19.48 22.26
CA PHE A 305 -4.48 -19.49 23.20
C PHE A 305 -4.36 -20.72 24.07
N LYS A 306 -4.63 -20.59 25.36
CA LYS A 306 -4.74 -21.76 26.24
C LYS A 306 -5.97 -22.57 25.83
N ALA A 307 -5.89 -23.89 25.93
CA ALA A 307 -7.04 -24.77 25.83
C ALA A 307 -8.14 -24.25 26.76
N GLU A 308 -9.32 -23.95 26.21
CA GLU A 308 -10.50 -23.79 27.05
C GLU A 308 -10.88 -25.19 27.53
N HIS A 309 -10.67 -25.47 28.82
CA HIS A 309 -11.27 -26.64 29.45
C HIS A 309 -12.79 -26.50 29.31
N LYS A 310 -13.37 -27.32 28.44
CA LYS A 310 -14.82 -27.52 28.39
C LYS A 310 -15.16 -28.43 29.57
N ASP A 311 -15.60 -27.82 30.65
CA ASP A 311 -16.34 -28.52 31.72
C ASP A 311 -17.74 -28.92 31.23
#